data_AF-A0A7X0GMK5-F1
#
_entry.id   AF-A0A7X0GMK5-F1
#
_cell.length_a   1.000
_cell.length_b   1.000
_cell.length_c   1.000
_cell.angle_alpha   90.00
_cell.angle_beta   90.00
_cell.angle_gamma   90.00
#
_symmetry.space_group_name_H-M   'P 1'
#
loop_
_entity.id
_entity.type
_entity.pdbx_description
1 polymer ?
#
loop_
_entity_poly.entity_id
_entity_poly.type
_entity_poly.pdbx_seq_one_letter_code
_entity_poly.pdbx_strand_id
1 'polypeptide(L)'
;MPREEDIDAAAAQHRVDVPEDLLRDPAGVLLGLRWTGDLARAYAGDVLVAGQFCSGRVWDIGLDRMPAGAPLTEGLRLQVLPLARDAPVHVPGRSGDARREARVLDAAWVATRRWSVRTG
;
A
#
# COMPACT_ATOMS: atom_id res chain seq x y z
N MET A 1 -18.04 -3.22 6.41
CA MET A 1 -16.85 -3.43 5.56
C MET A 1 -17.31 -4.16 4.30
N PRO A 2 -16.84 -3.79 3.09
CA PRO A 2 -17.16 -4.53 1.86
C PRO A 2 -16.73 -6.00 1.98
N ARG A 3 -17.42 -6.93 1.30
CA ARG A 3 -16.97 -8.34 1.26
C ARG A 3 -15.69 -8.44 0.42
N GLU A 4 -14.86 -9.44 0.67
CA GLU A 4 -13.62 -9.64 -0.10
C GLU A 4 -13.88 -9.85 -1.60
N GLU A 5 -14.94 -10.57 -1.96
CA GLU A 5 -15.37 -10.74 -3.35
C GLU A 5 -15.68 -9.41 -4.06
N ASP A 6 -16.31 -8.46 -3.35
CA ASP A 6 -16.66 -7.14 -3.88
C ASP A 6 -15.41 -6.27 -4.07
N ILE A 7 -14.39 -6.49 -3.23
CA ILE A 7 -13.11 -5.80 -3.28
C ILE A 7 -12.31 -6.29 -4.48
N ASP A 8 -12.18 -7.60 -4.65
CA ASP A 8 -11.40 -8.20 -5.74
C ASP A 8 -11.94 -7.84 -7.12
N ALA A 9 -13.27 -7.79 -7.26
CA ALA A 9 -13.93 -7.47 -8.53
C ALA A 9 -13.79 -5.99 -8.93
N ALA A 10 -13.71 -5.08 -7.95
CA ALA A 10 -13.69 -3.63 -8.19
C ALA A 10 -12.29 -3.00 -8.10
N ALA A 11 -11.33 -3.68 -7.49
CA ALA A 11 -10.00 -3.13 -7.24
C ALA A 11 -9.13 -3.13 -8.51
N ALA A 12 -8.42 -2.02 -8.71
CA ALA A 12 -7.26 -2.00 -9.58
C ALA A 12 -6.15 -2.84 -8.94
N GLN A 13 -5.66 -3.85 -9.66
CA GLN A 13 -4.60 -4.73 -9.20
C GLN A 13 -3.25 -4.28 -9.75
N HIS A 14 -2.25 -4.20 -8.87
CA HIS A 14 -0.87 -3.92 -9.23
C HIS A 14 0.07 -4.92 -8.57
N ARG A 15 1.21 -5.18 -9.22
CA ARG A 15 2.28 -6.00 -8.64
C ARG A 15 3.52 -5.13 -8.47
N VAL A 16 4.17 -5.25 -7.31
CA VAL A 16 5.47 -4.64 -7.03
C VAL A 16 6.46 -5.76 -6.75
N ASP A 17 7.49 -5.86 -7.58
CA ASP A 17 8.58 -6.80 -7.34
C ASP A 17 9.49 -6.27 -6.23
N VAL A 18 9.96 -7.18 -5.38
CA VAL A 18 10.84 -6.86 -4.27
C VAL A 18 12.27 -7.24 -4.64
N PRO A 19 13.20 -6.29 -4.77
CA PRO A 19 14.60 -6.57 -5.02
C PRO A 19 15.20 -7.50 -3.95
N GLU A 20 15.94 -8.52 -4.37
CA GLU A 20 16.50 -9.55 -3.48
C GLU A 20 17.47 -8.98 -2.43
N ASP A 21 18.18 -7.91 -2.78
CA ASP A 21 19.13 -7.24 -1.89
C ASP A 21 18.44 -6.59 -0.69
N LEU A 22 17.23 -6.07 -0.86
CA LEU A 22 16.43 -5.48 0.22
C LEU A 22 15.92 -6.53 1.22
N LEU A 23 15.76 -7.77 0.77
CA LEU A 23 15.28 -8.87 1.62
C LEU A 23 16.37 -9.47 2.51
N ARG A 24 17.64 -9.15 2.27
CA ARG A 24 18.76 -9.58 3.11
C ARG A 24 18.72 -8.92 4.49
N ASP A 25 18.33 -7.65 4.55
CA ASP A 25 18.14 -6.88 5.78
C ASP A 25 16.85 -6.03 5.65
N PRO A 26 15.67 -6.64 5.88
CA PRO A 26 14.40 -5.96 5.69
C PRO A 26 14.11 -4.94 6.81
N ALA A 27 14.90 -4.93 7.89
CA ALA A 27 14.68 -4.06 9.03
C ALA A 27 14.88 -2.58 8.63
N GLY A 28 13.81 -1.79 8.75
CA GLY A 28 13.85 -0.37 8.39
C GLY A 28 13.71 -0.10 6.90
N VAL A 29 13.43 -1.10 6.06
CA VAL A 29 13.08 -0.91 4.64
C VAL A 29 11.56 -0.76 4.50
N LEU A 30 11.14 0.30 3.83
CA LEU A 30 9.73 0.62 3.57
C LEU A 30 9.46 0.67 2.07
N LEU A 31 8.30 0.18 1.63
CA LEU A 31 7.70 0.55 0.35
C LEU A 31 6.78 1.74 0.57
N GLY A 32 7.13 2.90 0.02
CA GLY A 32 6.30 4.09 0.00
C GLY A 32 5.48 4.16 -1.29
N LEU A 33 4.16 4.24 -1.16
CA LEU A 33 3.24 4.31 -2.30
C LEU A 33 2.48 5.64 -2.31
N ARG A 34 2.53 6.36 -3.43
CA ARG A 34 1.55 7.41 -3.74
C ARG A 34 0.42 6.79 -4.54
N TRP A 35 -0.82 6.98 -4.10
CA TRP A 35 -1.97 6.32 -4.70
C TRP A 35 -3.25 7.14 -4.58
N THR A 36 -4.25 6.78 -5.38
CA THR A 36 -5.61 7.34 -5.33
C THR A 36 -6.64 6.24 -5.27
N GLY A 37 -7.79 6.50 -4.65
CA GLY A 37 -8.85 5.53 -4.43
C GLY A 37 -9.52 5.75 -3.07
N ASP A 38 -10.13 4.70 -2.54
CA ASP A 38 -10.78 4.70 -1.23
C ASP A 38 -10.05 3.85 -0.21
N LEU A 39 -9.74 2.60 -0.58
CA LEU A 39 -9.05 1.62 0.25
C LEU A 39 -7.94 0.98 -0.57
N ALA A 40 -6.74 0.90 -0.02
CA ALA A 40 -5.65 0.13 -0.57
C ALA A 40 -5.30 -1.03 0.38
N ARG A 41 -4.96 -2.19 -0.20
CA ARG A 41 -4.52 -3.40 0.51
C ARG A 41 -3.33 -4.01 -0.18
N ALA A 42 -2.42 -4.58 0.61
CA ALA A 42 -1.20 -5.21 0.15
C ALA A 42 -1.15 -6.64 0.67
N TYR A 43 -0.87 -7.56 -0.25
CA TYR A 43 -0.82 -8.99 -0.01
C TYR A 43 0.52 -9.57 -0.45
N ALA A 44 1.11 -10.41 0.40
CA ALA A 44 2.28 -11.23 0.07
C ALA A 44 1.83 -12.68 0.06
N GLY A 45 1.71 -13.27 -1.13
CA GLY A 45 0.85 -14.44 -1.29
C GLY A 45 -0.57 -14.10 -0.84
N ASP A 46 -1.21 -14.99 -0.08
CA ASP A 46 -2.57 -14.80 0.41
C ASP A 46 -2.64 -14.04 1.75
N VAL A 47 -1.50 -13.55 2.25
CA VAL A 47 -1.42 -12.86 3.55
C VAL A 47 -1.55 -11.36 3.35
N LEU A 48 -2.59 -10.76 3.96
CA LEU A 48 -2.73 -9.31 4.07
C LEU A 48 -1.62 -8.76 5.00
N VAL A 49 -0.66 -8.03 4.43
CA VAL A 49 0.47 -7.47 5.18
C VAL A 49 0.26 -6.01 5.57
N ALA A 50 -0.56 -5.28 4.82
CA ALA A 50 -0.92 -3.89 5.13
C ALA A 50 -2.21 -3.46 4.43
N GLY A 51 -2.87 -2.44 4.99
CA GLY A 51 -3.96 -1.73 4.33
C GLY A 51 -4.05 -0.28 4.80
N GLN A 52 -4.59 0.59 3.96
CA GLN A 52 -4.75 2.01 4.26
C GLN A 52 -6.00 2.58 3.58
N PHE A 53 -6.79 3.36 4.31
CA PHE A 53 -7.83 4.21 3.71
C PHE A 53 -7.22 5.50 3.17
N CYS A 54 -7.72 5.95 2.02
CA CYS A 54 -7.18 7.11 1.33
C CYS A 54 -7.30 8.38 2.20
N SER A 55 -6.16 8.83 2.71
CA SER A 55 -5.99 10.13 3.37
C SER A 55 -5.24 11.12 2.46
N GLY A 56 -4.75 10.66 1.31
CA GLY A 56 -3.83 11.34 0.40
C GLY A 56 -2.45 11.61 1.00
N ARG A 57 -2.07 10.83 2.02
CA ARG A 57 -0.69 10.65 2.46
C ARG A 57 -0.06 9.50 1.68
N VAL A 58 1.26 9.40 1.74
CA VAL A 58 1.98 8.21 1.29
C VAL A 58 1.55 7.02 2.15
N TRP A 59 1.44 5.86 1.53
CA TRP A 59 1.22 4.61 2.23
C TRP A 59 2.54 3.86 2.35
N ASP A 60 3.04 3.77 3.58
CA ASP A 60 4.28 3.06 3.90
C ASP A 60 3.99 1.63 4.35
N ILE A 61 4.69 0.67 3.74
CA ILE A 61 4.59 -0.76 4.06
C ILE A 61 5.98 -1.25 4.44
N GLY A 62 6.15 -1.74 5.67
CA GLY A 62 7.43 -2.28 6.13
C GLY A 62 7.72 -3.66 5.53
N LEU A 63 8.92 -3.82 4.96
CA LEU A 63 9.38 -5.10 4.40
C LEU A 63 9.56 -6.16 5.50
N ASP A 64 9.85 -5.72 6.73
CA ASP A 64 9.95 -6.55 7.93
C ASP A 64 8.63 -7.25 8.32
N ARG A 65 7.50 -6.82 7.76
CA ARG A 65 6.18 -7.42 7.99
C ARG A 65 5.84 -8.54 7.02
N MET A 66 6.70 -8.79 6.03
CA MET A 66 6.43 -9.77 5.00
C MET A 66 6.72 -11.20 5.50
N PRO A 67 5.84 -12.18 5.17
CA PRO A 67 6.13 -13.58 5.45
C PRO A 67 7.39 -14.03 4.67
N ALA A 68 8.20 -14.87 5.31
CA ALA A 68 9.47 -15.32 4.74
C ALA A 68 9.27 -15.99 3.37
N GLY A 69 10.04 -15.58 2.36
CA GLY A 69 10.06 -16.21 1.03
C GLY A 69 8.93 -15.83 0.07
N ALA A 70 7.78 -15.35 0.57
CA ALA A 70 6.67 -14.93 -0.30
C ALA A 70 7.00 -13.73 -1.22
N PRO A 71 7.74 -12.69 -0.77
CA PRO A 71 8.06 -11.55 -1.64
C PRO A 71 8.97 -11.90 -2.82
N LEU A 72 9.84 -12.91 -2.66
CA LEU A 72 10.77 -13.37 -3.70
C LEU A 72 10.05 -14.11 -4.83
N THR A 73 9.02 -14.88 -4.48
CA THR A 73 8.33 -15.77 -5.42
C THR A 73 7.14 -15.07 -6.08
N GLU A 74 6.39 -14.31 -5.30
CA GLU A 74 5.10 -13.75 -5.72
C GLU A 74 5.06 -12.22 -5.75
N GLY A 75 6.12 -11.54 -5.31
CA GLY A 75 6.11 -10.09 -5.15
C GLY A 75 5.01 -9.62 -4.18
N LEU A 76 4.77 -8.32 -4.17
CA LEU A 76 3.69 -7.71 -3.41
C LEU A 76 2.51 -7.40 -4.34
N ARG A 77 1.34 -7.98 -4.06
CA ARG A 77 0.09 -7.66 -4.76
C ARG A 77 -0.61 -6.50 -4.06
N LEU A 78 -0.87 -5.44 -4.81
CA LEU A 78 -1.60 -4.26 -4.34
C LEU A 78 -3.00 -4.27 -4.96
N GLN A 79 -4.01 -4.07 -4.11
CA GLN A 79 -5.39 -3.88 -4.52
C GLN A 79 -5.82 -2.50 -4.10
N VAL A 80 -6.28 -1.68 -5.05
CA VAL A 80 -6.75 -0.33 -4.79
C VAL A 80 -8.20 -0.22 -5.23
N LEU A 81 -9.10 0.02 -4.27
CA LEU A 81 -10.51 0.22 -4.56
C LEU A 81 -10.79 1.66 -4.99
N PRO A 82 -11.64 1.86 -6.02
CA PRO A 82 -12.12 3.19 -6.37
C PRO A 82 -13.09 3.71 -5.30
N LEU A 83 -13.21 5.04 -5.21
CA LEU A 83 -14.31 5.64 -4.45
C LEU A 83 -15.63 5.29 -5.13
N ALA A 84 -16.55 4.68 -4.37
CA ALA A 84 -17.88 4.33 -4.88
C ALA A 84 -18.58 5.58 -5.45
N ARG A 85 -19.17 5.45 -6.65
CA ARG A 85 -19.84 6.54 -7.39
C ARG A 85 -20.91 7.26 -6.56
N ASP A 86 -21.61 6.50 -5.71
CA ASP A 86 -22.72 6.99 -4.89
C ASP A 86 -22.34 7.15 -3.41
N ALA A 87 -21.04 7.20 -3.09
CA ALA A 87 -20.61 7.41 -1.71
C ALA A 87 -21.09 8.79 -1.20
N PRO A 88 -21.90 8.86 -0.12
CA PRO A 88 -22.44 10.12 0.39
C PRO A 88 -21.39 11.00 1.09
N VAL A 89 -20.15 10.53 1.21
CA VAL A 89 -19.06 11.21 1.92
C VAL A 89 -18.40 12.23 0.99
N HIS A 90 -18.74 13.50 1.21
CA HIS A 90 -18.11 14.64 0.56
C HIS A 90 -17.03 15.22 1.48
N VAL A 91 -15.75 15.17 1.07
CA VAL A 91 -14.65 15.82 1.79
C VAL A 91 -14.41 17.21 1.16
N PRO A 92 -14.70 18.32 1.85
CA PRO A 92 -14.54 19.66 1.27
C PRO A 92 -13.07 19.95 0.94
N GLY A 93 -12.80 20.61 -0.20
CA GLY A 93 -11.46 21.08 -0.58
C GLY A 93 -10.60 20.10 -1.40
N ARG A 94 -11.12 18.92 -1.77
CA ARG A 94 -10.45 17.99 -2.69
C ARG A 94 -11.31 17.77 -3.94
N SER A 95 -10.76 17.98 -5.12
CA SER A 95 -11.43 17.67 -6.39
C SER A 95 -11.81 16.19 -6.42
N GLY A 96 -13.12 15.91 -6.46
CA GLY A 96 -13.66 14.55 -6.38
C GLY A 96 -13.14 13.61 -7.48
N ASP A 97 -12.71 14.15 -8.62
CA ASP A 97 -12.27 13.36 -9.78
C ASP A 97 -11.00 12.54 -9.55
N ALA A 98 -10.02 13.06 -8.79
CA ALA A 98 -8.78 12.34 -8.55
C ALA A 98 -8.96 11.08 -7.67
N ARG A 99 -10.04 11.02 -6.87
CA ARG A 99 -10.37 9.86 -6.03
C ARG A 99 -11.23 8.82 -6.77
N ARG A 100 -11.82 9.19 -7.91
CA ARG A 100 -12.66 8.30 -8.73
C ARG A 100 -11.85 7.23 -9.44
N GLU A 101 -10.61 7.53 -9.80
CA GLU A 101 -9.67 6.55 -10.36
C GLU A 101 -8.83 5.91 -9.25
N ALA A 102 -9.00 4.60 -9.08
CA ALA A 102 -8.11 3.80 -8.27
C ALA A 102 -6.82 3.49 -9.03
N ARG A 103 -5.69 3.97 -8.53
CA ARG A 103 -4.38 3.67 -9.12
C ARG A 103 -3.24 3.94 -8.16
N VAL A 104 -2.13 3.21 -8.36
CA VAL A 104 -0.81 3.59 -7.84
C VAL A 104 -0.21 4.63 -8.80
N LEU A 105 0.19 5.78 -8.26
CA LEU A 105 0.81 6.88 -9.01
C LEU A 105 2.33 6.75 -9.06
N ASP A 106 2.92 6.31 -7.95
CA ASP A 106 4.37 6.22 -7.76
C ASP A 106 4.67 5.22 -6.62
N ALA A 107 5.82 4.55 -6.73
CA ALA A 107 6.28 3.56 -5.76
C ALA A 107 7.79 3.68 -5.58
N ALA A 108 8.24 3.75 -4.32
CA ALA A 108 9.65 3.86 -3.99
C ALA A 108 10.03 3.01 -2.78
N TRP A 109 11.20 2.38 -2.85
CA TRP A 109 11.83 1.72 -1.72
C TRP A 109 12.62 2.75 -0.90
N VAL A 110 12.37 2.80 0.40
CA VAL A 110 12.99 3.74 1.33
C VAL A 110 13.69 2.96 2.44
N ALA A 111 15.02 3.06 2.48
CA ALA A 111 15.81 2.54 3.59
C ALA A 111 15.91 3.59 4.71
N THR A 112 15.41 3.25 5.89
CA THR A 112 15.46 4.12 7.07
C THR A 112 16.56 3.67 8.03
N ARG A 113 17.14 4.61 8.76
CA ARG A 113 18.11 4.34 9.82
C ARG A 113 17.59 4.90 11.14
N ARG A 114 17.73 4.13 12.20
CA ARG A 114 17.36 4.54 13.56
C ARG A 114 18.62 4.83 14.36
N TRP A 115 18.67 5.99 15.00
CA TRP A 115 19.72 6.36 15.94
C TRP A 115 19.12 6.63 17.31
N SER A 116 19.82 6.19 18.36
CA SER A 116 19.47 6.55 19.74
C SER A 116 20.02 7.93 20.04
N VAL A 117 19.13 8.90 20.27
CA VAL A 117 19.51 10.21 20.77
C VAL A 117 19.67 10.10 22.29
N ARG A 118 20.88 10.32 22.80
CA ARG A 118 21.12 10.44 24.24
C ARG A 118 21.15 11.92 24.59
N THR A 119 20.30 12.33 25.51
CA THR A 119 20.35 13.66 26.13
C THR A 119 21.46 13.66 27.16
N GLY A 120 22.42 14.57 27.01
CA GLY A 120 23.45 14.86 28.01
C GLY A 120 23.01 15.96 28.96
#